data_AF-A0A0R3XBG6-F1
#
_entry.id   AF-A0A0R3XBG6-F1
#
_cell.length_a   1.000
_cell.length_b   1.000
_cell.length_c   1.000
_cell.angle_alpha   90.00
_cell.angle_beta   90.00
_cell.angle_gamma   90.00
#
_symmetry.space_group_name_H-M   'P 1'
#
loop_
_entity.id
_entity.type
_entity.pdbx_description
1 polymer ?
#
loop_
_entity_poly.entity_id
_entity_poly.type
_entity_poly.pdbx_seq_one_letter_code
_entity_poly.pdbx_strand_id
1 'polypeptide(L)'
;EQPIFTCQAHVFTINPSTRRSWVQASSRAIDINIFFDSTKQCYRIVSVEDGPTGMKVCLVVINSTITPKMVFKQTSQKFGQWADPKSSGVFGLGFDSEADLNKVSFYKTFMRLCS
;
A
#
# COMPACT_ATOMS: atom_id res chain seq x y z
N GLU A 1 -16.75 -5.97 3.86
CA GLU A 1 -16.15 -6.02 2.52
C GLU A 1 -15.01 -7.03 2.55
N GLN A 2 -14.94 -7.96 1.59
CA GLN A 2 -13.79 -8.86 1.46
C GLN A 2 -12.74 -8.20 0.55
N PRO A 3 -11.44 -8.32 0.85
CA PRO A 3 -10.41 -7.83 -0.03
C PRO A 3 -10.41 -8.64 -1.33
N ILE A 4 -10.26 -7.96 -2.46
CA ILE A 4 -10.11 -8.60 -3.78
C ILE A 4 -8.70 -9.16 -3.93
N PHE A 5 -7.75 -8.55 -3.22
CA PHE A 5 -6.37 -8.96 -3.22
C PHE A 5 -5.73 -8.67 -1.86
N THR A 6 -4.92 -9.60 -1.38
CA THR A 6 -4.15 -9.49 -0.15
C THR A 6 -2.73 -9.97 -0.39
N CYS A 7 -1.74 -9.22 0.09
CA CYS A 7 -0.35 -9.66 0.15
C CYS A 7 0.33 -9.13 1.42
N GLN A 8 1.45 -9.71 1.83
CA GLN A 8 2.22 -9.22 2.98
C GLN A 8 3.43 -8.42 2.54
N ALA A 9 3.66 -7.27 3.19
CA ALA A 9 4.82 -6.43 2.95
C ALA A 9 5.13 -5.53 4.15
N HIS A 10 6.38 -5.10 4.26
CA HIS A 10 6.78 -4.01 5.13
C HIS A 10 6.42 -2.68 4.47
N VAL A 11 5.79 -1.78 5.23
CA VAL A 11 5.36 -0.49 4.71
C VAL A 11 6.37 0.58 5.07
N PHE A 12 6.70 1.42 4.09
CA PHE A 12 7.56 2.58 4.23
C PHE A 12 6.83 3.82 3.75
N THR A 13 7.14 4.96 4.35
CA THR A 13 6.68 6.27 3.90
C THR A 13 7.87 7.20 3.76
N ILE A 14 7.76 8.23 2.91
CA ILE A 14 8.77 9.29 2.90
C ILE A 14 8.47 10.27 4.04
N ASN A 15 9.51 10.62 4.81
CA ASN A 15 9.40 11.62 5.86
C ASN A 15 8.82 12.93 5.30
N PRO A 16 7.67 13.43 5.82
CA PRO A 16 7.01 14.61 5.27
C PRO A 16 7.86 15.88 5.41
N SER A 17 8.75 15.93 6.41
CA SER A 17 9.61 17.08 6.70
C SER A 17 10.87 17.12 5.83
N THR A 18 11.48 15.97 5.53
CA THR A 18 12.75 15.93 4.76
C THR A 18 12.56 15.60 3.28
N ARG A 19 11.42 14.98 2.93
CA ARG A 19 11.06 14.52 1.56
C ARG A 19 12.13 13.69 0.84
N ARG A 20 13.10 13.14 1.57
CA ARG A 20 14.30 12.50 0.99
C ARG A 20 14.63 11.13 1.58
N SER A 21 14.12 10.81 2.76
CA SER A 21 14.42 9.55 3.45
C SER A 21 13.17 8.69 3.63
N TRP A 22 13.33 7.40 3.37
CA TRP A 22 12.35 6.38 3.74
C TRP A 22 12.32 6.20 5.26
N VAL A 23 11.12 6.15 5.81
CA VAL A 23 10.83 5.84 7.21
C VAL A 23 9.94 4.62 7.23
N GLN A 24 10.31 3.64 8.03
CA GLN A 24 9.51 2.44 8.22
C GLN A 24 8.21 2.81 8.94
N ALA A 25 7.07 2.49 8.33
CA ALA A 25 5.74 2.81 8.84
C ALA A 25 5.08 1.63 9.56
N SER A 26 5.50 0.39 9.28
CA SER A 26 5.03 -0.82 9.98
C SER A 26 6.18 -1.50 10.72
N SER A 27 5.94 -1.99 11.94
CA SER A 27 6.98 -2.69 12.73
C SER A 27 7.32 -4.09 12.17
N ARG A 28 6.37 -4.71 11.48
CA ARG A 28 6.49 -6.01 10.82
C ARG A 28 5.90 -5.99 9.42
N ALA A 29 6.00 -7.11 8.69
CA ALA A 29 5.22 -7.34 7.49
C ALA A 29 3.73 -7.39 7.87
N ILE A 30 2.92 -6.56 7.22
CA ILE A 30 1.48 -6.47 7.46
C ILE A 30 0.72 -6.74 6.17
N ASP A 31 -0.56 -7.09 6.32
CA ASP A 31 -1.43 -7.37 5.20
C ASP A 31 -1.76 -6.07 4.45
N ILE A 32 -1.42 -6.04 3.18
CA ILE A 32 -1.77 -5.02 2.21
C ILE A 32 -3.01 -5.51 1.47
N ASN A 33 -4.16 -4.95 1.81
CA ASN A 33 -5.44 -5.35 1.28
C ASN A 33 -5.93 -4.35 0.25
N ILE A 34 -6.49 -4.84 -0.85
CA ILE A 34 -7.12 -4.02 -1.88
C ILE A 34 -8.60 -4.31 -1.89
N PHE A 35 -9.39 -3.26 -1.65
CA PHE A 35 -10.84 -3.30 -1.65
C PHE A 35 -11.37 -2.53 -2.86
N PHE A 36 -12.52 -2.97 -3.38
CA PHE A 36 -13.32 -2.16 -4.31
C PHE A 36 -14.50 -1.56 -3.56
N ASP A 37 -14.54 -0.24 -3.52
CA ASP A 37 -15.67 0.53 -2.99
C ASP A 37 -16.68 0.70 -4.12
N SER A 38 -17.77 -0.07 -4.09
CA SER A 38 -18.83 -0.03 -5.09
C SER A 38 -19.65 1.26 -5.05
N THR A 39 -19.66 1.97 -3.93
CA THR A 39 -20.39 3.25 -3.81
C THR A 39 -19.64 4.35 -4.54
N LYS A 40 -18.31 4.36 -4.43
CA LYS A 40 -17.43 5.34 -5.10
C LYS A 40 -16.88 4.87 -6.43
N GLN A 41 -17.17 3.62 -6.82
CA GLN A 41 -16.63 2.96 -8.01
C GLN A 41 -15.11 3.10 -8.10
N CYS A 42 -14.41 2.83 -6.99
CA CYS A 42 -12.97 3.02 -6.90
C CYS A 42 -12.29 1.93 -6.06
N TYR A 43 -11.03 1.64 -6.38
CA TYR A 43 -10.21 0.74 -5.58
C TYR A 43 -9.50 1.48 -4.46
N ARG A 44 -9.29 0.81 -3.32
CA ARG A 44 -8.63 1.37 -2.15
C ARG A 44 -7.66 0.37 -1.55
N ILE A 45 -6.44 0.81 -1.29
CA ILE A 45 -5.43 0.05 -0.58
C ILE A 45 -5.57 0.40 0.91
N VAL A 46 -5.81 -0.61 1.72
CA VAL A 46 -5.96 -0.49 3.17
C VAL A 46 -5.00 -1.46 3.83
N SER A 47 -4.23 -0.95 4.77
CA SER A 47 -3.37 -1.78 5.60
C SER A 47 -3.41 -1.26 7.03
N VAL A 48 -3.52 -2.20 7.97
CA VAL A 48 -3.61 -1.92 9.39
C VAL A 48 -2.58 -2.75 10.14
N GLU A 49 -2.07 -2.18 11.22
CA GLU A 49 -1.21 -2.87 12.18
C GLU A 49 -1.92 -2.94 13.53
N ASP A 50 -1.63 -3.96 14.32
CA ASP A 50 -2.14 -4.04 15.69
C ASP A 50 -1.62 -2.84 16.50
N GLY A 51 -2.53 -2.14 17.18
CA GLY A 51 -2.15 -1.06 18.08
C GLY A 51 -1.45 -1.58 19.34
N PRO A 52 -1.00 -0.67 20.22
CA PRO A 52 -0.34 -1.03 21.47
C PRO A 52 -1.17 -2.03 22.29
N THR A 53 -0.47 -3.01 22.87
CA THR A 53 -1.07 -4.12 23.62
C THR A 53 -2.03 -3.60 24.69
N GLY A 54 -3.32 -3.99 24.60
CA GLY A 54 -4.38 -3.54 25.51
C GLY A 54 -5.45 -2.65 24.87
N MET A 55 -5.20 -2.13 23.66
CA MET A 55 -6.22 -1.41 22.88
C MET A 55 -6.71 -2.29 21.72
N LYS A 56 -8.03 -2.51 21.61
CA LYS A 56 -8.67 -3.08 20.41
C LYS A 56 -8.76 -2.04 19.29
N VAL A 57 -7.66 -1.35 19.02
CA VAL A 57 -7.58 -0.32 17.98
C VAL A 57 -6.45 -0.72 17.06
N CYS A 58 -6.78 -1.03 15.82
CA CYS A 58 -5.78 -1.25 14.78
C CYS A 58 -5.36 0.12 14.24
N LEU A 59 -4.04 0.35 14.15
CA LEU A 59 -3.48 1.55 13.56
C LEU A 59 -3.58 1.46 12.05
N VAL A 60 -4.16 2.47 11.42
CA VAL A 60 -4.25 2.55 9.96
C VAL A 60 -2.90 3.02 9.42
N VAL A 61 -2.18 2.11 8.76
CA VAL A 61 -0.86 2.40 8.17
C VAL A 61 -1.01 2.92 6.74
N ILE A 62 -1.93 2.33 5.96
CA ILE A 62 -2.24 2.75 4.59
C ILE A 62 -3.75 2.90 4.45
N ASN A 63 -4.18 4.02 3.86
CA ASN A 63 -5.55 4.23 3.41
C ASN A 63 -5.55 5.07 2.13
N SER A 64 -5.10 4.46 1.03
CA SER A 64 -4.85 5.14 -0.25
C SER A 64 -5.94 4.77 -1.24
N THR A 65 -6.68 5.75 -1.75
CA THR A 65 -7.66 5.53 -2.84
C THR A 65 -6.92 5.50 -4.17
N ILE A 66 -6.96 4.38 -4.89
CA ILE A 66 -6.30 4.22 -6.18
C ILE A 66 -6.97 5.16 -7.20
N THR A 67 -6.17 6.00 -7.84
CA THR A 67 -6.63 6.87 -8.93
C THR A 67 -5.89 6.52 -10.22
N PRO A 68 -6.46 6.79 -11.41
CA PRO A 68 -5.81 6.48 -12.69
C PRO A 68 -4.45 7.17 -12.88
N LYS A 69 -4.21 8.28 -12.18
CA LYS A 69 -2.95 9.03 -12.21
C LYS A 69 -1.86 8.44 -11.30
N MET A 70 -2.20 7.54 -10.39
CA MET A 70 -1.21 6.88 -9.53
C MET A 70 -0.41 5.86 -10.34
N VAL A 71 0.91 5.89 -10.15
CA VAL A 71 1.83 4.94 -10.79
C VAL A 71 2.61 4.21 -9.71
N PHE A 72 2.55 2.88 -9.73
CA PHE A 72 3.44 2.04 -8.94
C PHE A 72 4.74 1.84 -9.71
N LYS A 73 5.86 2.18 -9.09
CA LYS A 73 7.19 2.04 -9.66
C LYS A 73 7.96 1.02 -8.82
N GLN A 74 8.42 -0.04 -9.47
CA GLN A 74 9.41 -0.93 -8.88
C GLN A 74 10.77 -0.22 -8.92
N THR A 75 11.43 -0.10 -7.76
CA THR A 75 12.76 0.52 -7.66
C THR A 75 13.84 -0.47 -7.24
N SER A 76 13.46 -1.68 -6.84
CA SER A 76 14.37 -2.79 -6.57
C SER A 76 13.68 -4.14 -6.83
N GLN A 77 14.40 -5.25 -6.74
CA GLN A 77 13.89 -6.61 -6.91
C GLN A 77 12.73 -6.93 -5.94
N LYS A 78 12.76 -6.33 -4.74
CA LYS A 78 11.78 -6.59 -3.66
C LYS A 78 11.13 -5.32 -3.12
N PHE A 79 11.26 -4.20 -3.83
CA PHE A 79 10.71 -2.92 -3.37
C PHE A 79 10.01 -2.17 -4.50
N GLY A 80 8.81 -1.67 -4.20
CA GLY A 80 8.10 -0.76 -5.10
C GLY A 80 7.35 0.32 -4.33
N GLN A 81 7.05 1.42 -5.02
CA GLN A 81 6.50 2.63 -4.42
C GLN A 81 5.43 3.28 -5.29
N TRP A 82 4.56 4.07 -4.69
CA TRP A 82 3.67 5.00 -5.40
C TRP A 82 3.52 6.30 -4.62
N ALA A 83 3.25 7.38 -5.34
CA ALA A 83 2.85 8.65 -4.74
C ALA A 83 1.33 8.70 -4.65
N ASP A 84 0.81 9.08 -3.48
CA ASP A 84 -0.61 9.35 -3.32
C ASP A 84 -0.87 10.87 -3.28
N PRO A 85 -1.49 11.43 -4.33
CA PRO A 85 -1.76 12.87 -4.40
C PRO A 85 -2.77 13.34 -3.35
N LYS A 86 -3.59 12.46 -2.76
CA LYS A 86 -4.57 12.85 -1.73
C LYS A 86 -3.96 12.94 -0.33
N SER A 87 -3.06 12.01 0.01
CA SER A 87 -2.38 12.01 1.32
C SER A 87 -1.07 12.81 1.30
N SER A 88 -0.68 13.39 0.17
CA SER A 88 0.58 14.13 -0.04
C SER A 88 1.86 13.34 0.27
N GLY A 89 1.73 12.02 0.42
CA GLY A 89 2.80 11.10 0.82
C GLY A 89 3.20 10.15 -0.30
N VAL A 90 4.41 9.61 -0.18
CA VAL A 90 4.88 8.49 -1.01
C VAL A 90 4.91 7.26 -0.12
N PHE A 91 4.24 6.20 -0.56
CA PHE A 91 4.23 4.90 0.10
C PHE A 91 5.17 3.95 -0.64
N GLY A 92 5.90 3.14 0.12
CA GLY A 92 6.77 2.08 -0.34
C GLY A 92 6.39 0.76 0.31
N LEU A 93 6.54 -0.33 -0.45
CA LEU A 93 6.32 -1.70 0.02
C LEU A 93 7.59 -2.50 -0.21
N GLY A 94 8.12 -3.06 0.87
CA GLY A 94 9.20 -4.04 0.86
C GLY A 94 8.64 -5.44 1.03
N PHE A 95 8.83 -6.29 0.02
CA PHE A 95 8.35 -7.67 -0.01
C PHE A 95 9.46 -8.65 0.42
N ASP A 96 9.07 -9.83 0.90
CA ASP A 96 10.03 -10.87 1.26
C ASP A 96 10.64 -11.53 0.02
N SER A 97 9.87 -11.61 -1.07
CA SER A 97 10.27 -12.21 -2.35
C SER A 97 9.94 -11.34 -3.57
N GLU A 98 10.67 -11.54 -4.67
CA GLU A 98 10.36 -10.91 -5.97
C GLU A 98 9.00 -11.37 -6.50
N ALA A 99 8.66 -12.64 -6.27
CA ALA A 99 7.38 -13.21 -6.70
C ALA A 99 6.19 -12.45 -6.09
N ASP A 100 6.29 -12.03 -4.83
CA ASP A 100 5.23 -11.27 -4.17
C ASP A 100 5.11 -9.84 -4.73
N LEU A 101 6.24 -9.20 -5.06
CA LEU A 101 6.23 -7.91 -5.75
C LEU A 101 5.57 -8.02 -7.13
N ASN A 102 5.86 -9.09 -7.88
CA ASN A 102 5.32 -9.31 -9.22
C ASN A 102 3.80 -9.52 -9.19
N LYS A 103 3.25 -10.18 -8.16
CA LYS A 103 1.79 -10.33 -7.97
C LYS A 103 1.10 -8.97 -7.85
N VAL A 104 1.67 -8.04 -7.06
CA VAL A 104 1.11 -6.69 -6.87
C VAL A 104 1.17 -5.86 -8.15
N SER A 105 2.30 -5.93 -8.87
CA SER A 105 2.48 -5.20 -10.12
C SER A 105 1.52 -5.68 -11.21
N PHE A 106 1.29 -6.99 -11.29
CA PHE A 106 0.31 -7.60 -12.17
C PHE A 106 -1.12 -7.15 -11.84
N TYR A 107 -1.53 -7.27 -10.57
CA TYR A 107 -2.88 -6.86 -10.14
C TYR A 107 -3.14 -5.36 -10.35
N LYS A 108 -2.15 -4.49 -10.14
CA LYS A 108 -2.29 -3.05 -10.40
C LYS A 108 -2.44 -2.74 -11.89
N THR A 109 -1.67 -3.40 -12.74
CA THR A 109 -1.80 -3.24 -14.20
C THR A 109 -3.19 -3.67 -14.66
N PHE A 110 -3.68 -4.79 -14.12
CA PHE A 110 -5.04 -5.27 -14.38
C PHE A 110 -6.10 -4.27 -13.91
N MET A 111 -6.02 -3.78 -12.66
CA MET A 111 -6.97 -2.78 -12.15
C MET A 111 -6.99 -1.48 -12.96
N ARG A 112 -5.84 -1.03 -13.48
CA ARG A 112 -5.76 0.16 -14.35
C ARG A 112 -6.45 -0.04 -15.71
N LEU A 113 -6.50 -1.27 -16.22
CA LEU A 113 -7.18 -1.59 -17.48
C LEU A 113 -8.69 -1.73 -17.29
N CYS A 114 -9.15 -2.04 -16.08
CA CYS A 114 -10.57 -2.21 -15.76
C CYS A 114 -11.28 -0.94 -15.25
N SER A 115 -10.54 0.16 -15.04
CA SER A 115 -11.05 1.47 -14.59
C SER A 115 -11.04 2.51 -15.71
#